data_AF-A5DLT4-F1
#
_entry.id   AF-A5DLT4-F1
#
_cell.length_a   1.000
_cell.length_b   1.000
_cell.length_c   1.000
_cell.angle_alpha   90.00
_cell.angle_beta   90.00
_cell.angle_gamma   90.00
#
_symmetry.space_group_name_H-M   'P 1'
#
loop_
_entity.id
_entity.type
_entity.pdbx_description
1 polymer ?
#
loop_
_entity_poly.entity_id
_entity_poly.type
_entity_poly.pdbx_seq_one_letter_code
_entity_poly.pdbx_strand_id
1 'polypeptide(L)'
;MWPFSSDKDSTQVSKELPEDLGAFFEQANPETSQQSKFEVSPQQNKVNSILRQREKQPYSHEFDQYKRRETLKSATQVNCAEIQQQVVECLRGWNLTSSNRCEAEIKTHTKCVETQTRALKQLFYEDCVDVEQCKKIRYVVDKLFVDNYGQYGEHINDEESSIKFNSGVENAFAKIWR
;
A
#
# COMPACT_ATOMS: atom_id res chain seq x y z
N MET A 1 5.14 -26.92 23.69
CA MET A 1 3.75 -27.25 24.09
C MET A 1 3.31 -26.15 25.05
N TRP A 2 2.42 -25.24 24.62
CA TRP A 2 1.93 -24.11 25.41
C TRP A 2 0.72 -24.53 26.26
N PRO A 3 0.56 -24.13 27.53
CA PRO A 3 -0.42 -24.71 28.44
C PRO A 3 -1.68 -23.84 28.61
N PHE A 4 -2.41 -23.54 27.52
CA PHE A 4 -3.66 -22.77 27.60
C PHE A 4 -4.82 -23.30 26.77
N SER A 5 -4.72 -24.52 26.22
CA SER A 5 -5.87 -25.19 25.61
C SER A 5 -6.72 -25.86 26.69
N SER A 6 -7.59 -25.08 27.34
CA SER A 6 -8.80 -25.60 27.96
C SER A 6 -9.99 -25.00 27.23
N ASP A 7 -10.52 -25.74 26.26
CA ASP A 7 -11.82 -25.49 25.64
C ASP A 7 -12.89 -25.62 26.74
N LYS A 8 -13.25 -24.48 27.34
CA LYS A 8 -14.50 -24.36 28.08
C LYS A 8 -15.34 -23.32 27.36
N ASP A 9 -16.36 -23.85 26.67
CA ASP A 9 -17.47 -23.13 26.06
C ASP A 9 -17.91 -21.93 26.92
N SER A 10 -17.69 -20.72 26.41
CA SER A 10 -18.15 -19.46 27.00
C SER A 10 -19.68 -19.37 27.14
N THR A 11 -20.42 -20.29 26.49
CA THR A 11 -21.87 -20.39 26.53
C THR A 11 -22.42 -21.09 27.79
N GLN A 12 -21.58 -21.77 28.58
CA GLN A 12 -22.01 -22.41 29.83
C GLN A 12 -21.93 -21.47 31.04
N VAL A 13 -21.02 -20.48 31.03
CA VAL A 13 -20.80 -19.58 32.16
C VAL A 13 -21.89 -18.50 32.26
N SER A 14 -22.49 -18.11 31.13
CA SER A 14 -23.54 -17.08 31.06
C SER A 14 -24.91 -17.51 31.60
N LYS A 15 -25.09 -18.80 31.95
CA LYS A 15 -26.35 -19.32 32.53
C LYS A 15 -26.41 -19.28 34.05
N GLU A 16 -25.30 -19.01 34.75
CA GLU A 16 -25.20 -19.04 36.22
C GLU A 16 -24.94 -17.66 36.86
N LEU A 17 -24.86 -16.60 36.05
CA LEU A 17 -24.56 -15.25 36.56
C LEU A 17 -25.86 -14.46 36.83
N PRO A 18 -25.95 -13.73 37.97
CA PRO A 18 -27.03 -12.78 38.24
C PRO A 18 -27.18 -11.75 37.11
N GLU A 19 -28.41 -11.30 36.82
CA GLU A 19 -28.72 -10.37 35.71
C GLU A 19 -27.82 -9.11 35.70
N ASP A 20 -27.47 -8.59 36.88
CA ASP A 20 -26.61 -7.41 37.04
C ASP A 20 -25.15 -7.62 36.59
N LEU A 21 -24.66 -8.87 36.57
CA LEU A 21 -23.30 -9.23 36.13
C LEU A 21 -23.25 -9.69 34.66
N GLY A 22 -24.39 -10.09 34.08
CA GLY A 22 -24.51 -10.43 32.67
C GLY A 22 -24.28 -9.22 31.76
N ALA A 23 -24.84 -8.08 32.11
CA ALA A 23 -24.64 -6.82 31.39
C ALA A 23 -23.17 -6.35 31.42
N PHE A 24 -22.47 -6.58 32.54
CA PHE A 24 -21.04 -6.26 32.65
C PHE A 24 -20.18 -7.19 31.78
N PHE A 25 -20.55 -8.47 31.68
CA PHE A 25 -19.87 -9.44 30.81
C PHE A 25 -20.10 -9.19 29.32
N GLU A 26 -21.29 -8.74 28.90
CA GLU A 26 -21.53 -8.33 27.51
C GLU A 26 -20.73 -7.07 27.14
N GLN A 27 -20.59 -6.13 28.08
CA GLN A 27 -19.87 -4.87 27.88
C GLN A 27 -18.33 -5.03 27.99
N ALA A 28 -17.87 -5.99 28.80
CA ALA A 28 -16.45 -6.32 28.97
C ALA A 28 -15.97 -7.46 28.06
N ASN A 29 -16.86 -8.04 27.25
CA ASN A 29 -16.50 -9.11 26.33
C ASN A 29 -15.52 -8.57 25.27
N PRO A 30 -14.27 -9.05 25.22
CA PRO A 30 -13.30 -8.58 24.25
C PRO A 30 -13.71 -8.91 22.81
N GLU A 31 -14.63 -9.86 22.60
CA GLU A 31 -15.13 -10.21 21.27
C GLU A 31 -16.03 -9.12 20.66
N THR A 32 -16.83 -8.42 21.47
CA THR A 32 -17.70 -7.33 20.99
C THR A 32 -16.92 -6.04 20.73
N SER A 33 -15.84 -5.78 21.47
CA SER A 33 -14.98 -4.59 21.23
C SER A 33 -13.90 -4.80 20.15
N GLN A 34 -13.67 -6.05 19.71
CA GLN A 34 -12.71 -6.37 18.65
C GLN A 34 -13.32 -6.43 17.24
N GLN A 35 -14.64 -6.44 17.10
CA GLN A 35 -15.30 -6.45 15.78
C GLN A 35 -14.96 -5.23 14.90
N SER A 36 -14.55 -4.11 15.49
CA SER A 36 -14.24 -2.87 14.75
C SER A 36 -12.75 -2.66 14.42
N LYS A 37 -11.81 -3.40 15.05
CA LYS A 37 -10.36 -3.16 14.83
C LYS A 37 -9.75 -3.90 13.63
N PHE A 38 -10.51 -4.83 13.04
CA PHE A 38 -10.09 -5.64 11.90
C PHE A 38 -11.08 -5.56 10.73
N GLU A 39 -11.93 -4.54 10.67
CA GLU A 39 -12.75 -4.34 9.48
C GLU A 39 -11.85 -4.08 8.28
N VAL A 40 -11.76 -5.10 7.44
CA VAL A 40 -11.04 -5.07 6.18
C VAL A 40 -11.67 -3.98 5.32
N SER A 41 -10.85 -3.06 4.78
CA SER A 41 -11.37 -1.94 4.00
C SER A 41 -12.21 -2.44 2.82
N PRO A 42 -13.21 -1.67 2.34
CA PRO A 42 -14.02 -2.07 1.19
C PRO A 42 -13.17 -2.41 -0.06
N GLN A 43 -12.05 -1.71 -0.23
CA GLN A 43 -11.09 -1.95 -1.30
C GLN A 43 -10.38 -3.30 -1.12
N GLN A 44 -9.88 -3.61 0.09
CA GLN A 44 -9.25 -4.91 0.37
C GLN A 44 -10.24 -6.07 0.24
N ASN A 45 -11.51 -5.89 0.65
CA ASN A 45 -12.55 -6.90 0.43
C ASN A 45 -12.75 -7.21 -1.07
N LYS A 46 -12.71 -6.18 -1.92
CA LYS A 46 -12.79 -6.34 -3.37
C LYS A 46 -11.57 -7.06 -3.95
N VAL A 47 -10.37 -6.71 -3.51
CA VAL A 47 -9.14 -7.41 -3.93
C VAL A 47 -9.21 -8.88 -3.53
N ASN A 48 -9.57 -9.16 -2.28
CA ASN A 48 -9.70 -10.53 -1.76
C ASN A 48 -10.73 -11.35 -2.54
N SER A 49 -11.86 -10.76 -2.94
CA SER A 49 -12.86 -11.48 -3.72
C SER A 49 -12.36 -11.85 -5.12
N ILE A 50 -11.62 -10.95 -5.78
CA ILE A 50 -10.99 -11.21 -7.08
C ILE A 50 -9.89 -12.27 -6.95
N LEU A 51 -9.05 -12.19 -5.91
CA LEU A 51 -8.00 -13.17 -5.64
C LEU A 51 -8.59 -14.57 -5.45
N ARG A 52 -9.66 -14.71 -4.66
CA ARG A 52 -10.37 -16.00 -4.46
C ARG A 52 -10.94 -16.56 -5.75
N GLN A 53 -11.46 -15.72 -6.64
CA GLN A 53 -11.92 -16.18 -7.97
C GLN A 53 -10.76 -16.71 -8.82
N ARG A 54 -9.56 -16.13 -8.64
CA ARG A 54 -8.33 -16.47 -9.38
C ARG A 54 -7.56 -17.64 -8.78
N GLU A 55 -7.86 -18.11 -7.55
CA GLU A 55 -7.20 -19.27 -6.92
C GLU A 55 -7.24 -20.55 -7.77
N LYS A 56 -8.24 -20.68 -8.63
CA LYS A 56 -8.41 -21.83 -9.52
C LYS A 56 -7.64 -21.70 -10.84
N GLN A 57 -6.96 -20.58 -11.09
CA GLN A 57 -6.15 -20.42 -12.31
C GLN A 57 -4.88 -21.27 -12.23
N PRO A 58 -4.43 -21.83 -13.37
CA PRO A 58 -3.20 -22.60 -13.41
C PRO A 58 -2.01 -21.73 -13.00
N TYR A 59 -1.08 -22.33 -12.25
CA TYR A 59 0.16 -21.67 -11.86
C TYR A 59 0.94 -21.22 -13.11
N SER A 60 1.44 -19.98 -13.07
CA SER A 60 2.29 -19.41 -14.11
C SER A 60 3.69 -19.13 -13.56
N HIS A 61 4.68 -19.89 -14.02
CA HIS A 61 6.08 -19.69 -13.65
C HIS A 61 6.59 -18.32 -14.11
N GLU A 62 6.18 -17.86 -15.30
CA GLU A 62 6.52 -16.54 -15.81
C GLU A 62 6.03 -15.44 -14.88
N PHE A 63 4.79 -15.57 -14.39
CA PHE A 63 4.22 -14.57 -13.50
C PHE A 63 4.90 -14.55 -12.12
N ASP A 64 5.21 -15.72 -11.55
CA ASP A 64 5.96 -15.80 -10.29
C ASP A 64 7.36 -15.18 -10.43
N GLN A 65 8.07 -15.50 -11.52
CA GLN A 65 9.37 -14.89 -11.81
C GLN A 65 9.27 -13.37 -11.98
N TYR A 66 8.21 -12.89 -12.64
CA TYR A 66 7.92 -11.46 -12.76
C TYR A 66 7.73 -10.82 -11.39
N LYS A 67 6.90 -11.37 -10.50
CA LYS A 67 6.66 -10.81 -9.15
C LYS A 67 7.92 -10.76 -8.29
N ARG A 68 8.82 -11.74 -8.43
CA ARG A 68 10.11 -11.76 -7.73
C ARG A 68 11.07 -10.67 -8.22
N ARG A 69 11.05 -10.35 -9.51
CA ARG A 69 11.89 -9.29 -10.10
C ARG A 69 11.30 -7.91 -9.85
N GLU A 70 10.04 -7.72 -10.23
CA GLU A 70 9.33 -6.46 -10.22
C GLU A 70 8.62 -6.22 -8.88
N THR A 71 9.39 -6.31 -7.80
CA THR A 71 8.90 -6.03 -6.44
C THR A 71 8.40 -4.60 -6.31
N LEU A 72 7.62 -4.31 -5.26
CA LEU A 72 7.19 -2.93 -4.94
C LEU A 72 8.37 -1.96 -4.92
N LYS A 73 9.49 -2.35 -4.29
CA LYS A 73 10.71 -1.55 -4.23
C LYS A 73 11.26 -1.28 -5.63
N SER A 74 11.34 -2.30 -6.48
CA SER A 74 11.84 -2.16 -7.85
C SER A 74 10.94 -1.25 -8.67
N ALA A 75 9.63 -1.42 -8.59
CA ALA A 75 8.67 -0.58 -9.29
C ALA A 75 8.80 0.90 -8.88
N THR A 76 8.88 1.19 -7.58
CA THR A 76 9.11 2.54 -7.08
C THR A 76 10.43 3.13 -7.58
N GLN A 77 11.52 2.34 -7.54
CA GLN A 77 12.83 2.80 -8.00
C GLN A 77 12.82 3.15 -9.48
N VAL A 78 12.13 2.36 -10.30
CA VAL A 78 12.02 2.64 -11.74
C VAL A 78 11.22 3.92 -11.98
N ASN A 79 10.08 4.12 -11.30
CA ASN A 79 9.27 5.33 -11.46
C ASN A 79 10.00 6.60 -10.96
N CYS A 80 10.91 6.49 -9.99
CA CYS A 80 11.70 7.63 -9.48
C CYS A 80 13.10 7.74 -10.11
N ALA A 81 13.43 6.94 -11.13
CA ALA A 81 14.79 6.84 -11.65
C ALA A 81 15.31 8.16 -12.25
N GLU A 82 14.43 8.94 -12.90
CA GLU A 82 14.81 10.23 -13.49
C GLU A 82 15.16 11.27 -12.41
N ILE A 83 14.41 11.31 -11.32
CA ILE A 83 14.70 12.18 -10.17
C ILE A 83 15.97 11.69 -9.44
N GLN A 84 16.17 10.37 -9.35
CA GLN A 84 17.41 9.80 -8.80
C GLN A 84 18.63 10.23 -9.63
N GLN A 85 18.49 10.31 -10.95
CA GLN A 85 19.56 10.75 -11.84
C GLN A 85 19.96 12.21 -11.57
N GLN A 86 19.00 13.10 -11.24
CA GLN A 86 19.31 14.48 -10.83
C GLN A 86 20.15 14.55 -9.55
N VAL A 87 19.87 13.67 -8.58
CA VAL A 87 20.69 13.57 -7.36
C VAL A 87 22.13 13.18 -7.72
N VAL A 88 22.30 12.19 -8.60
CA VAL A 88 23.63 11.75 -9.04
C VAL A 88 24.38 12.88 -9.76
N GLU A 89 23.70 13.63 -10.61
CA GLU A 89 24.28 14.78 -11.33
C GLU A 89 24.70 15.90 -10.39
N CYS A 90 23.88 16.23 -9.40
CA CYS A 90 24.25 17.20 -8.37
C CYS A 90 25.50 16.74 -7.59
N LEU A 91 25.56 15.47 -7.19
CA LEU A 91 26.71 14.91 -6.47
C LEU A 91 27.99 14.89 -7.32
N ARG A 92 27.87 14.73 -8.64
CA ARG A 92 29.03 14.79 -9.57
C ARG A 92 29.55 16.20 -9.75
N GLY A 93 28.69 17.22 -9.70
CA GLY A 93 29.07 18.63 -9.80
C GLY A 93 29.63 19.20 -8.49
N TRP A 94 29.72 18.40 -7.44
CA TRP A 94 30.13 18.85 -6.11
C TRP A 94 31.63 19.16 -6.02
N ASN A 95 31.95 20.37 -5.55
CA ASN A 95 33.29 20.79 -5.13
C ASN A 95 33.30 21.08 -3.61
N LEU A 96 34.44 20.86 -2.96
CA LEU A 96 34.67 20.98 -1.51
C LEU A 96 34.26 22.33 -0.87
N THR A 97 33.94 23.36 -1.66
CA THR A 97 33.63 24.73 -1.20
C THR A 97 32.14 25.08 -1.20
N SER A 98 31.24 24.23 -1.72
CA SER A 98 29.80 24.54 -1.77
C SER A 98 29.08 24.18 -0.46
N SER A 99 28.37 25.15 0.13
CA SER A 99 27.65 25.02 1.39
C SER A 99 26.24 24.40 1.30
N ASN A 100 25.64 24.31 0.10
CA ASN A 100 24.35 23.64 -0.12
C ASN A 100 24.52 22.31 -0.86
N ARG A 101 24.00 21.24 -0.24
CA ARG A 101 24.52 19.86 -0.32
C ARG A 101 23.63 18.89 -1.11
N CYS A 102 23.16 19.24 -2.31
CA CYS A 102 22.20 18.43 -3.08
C CYS A 102 20.93 18.04 -2.28
N GLU A 103 20.63 18.80 -1.23
CA GLU A 103 19.61 18.45 -0.25
C GLU A 103 18.21 18.55 -0.86
N ALA A 104 18.02 19.49 -1.78
CA ALA A 104 16.76 19.67 -2.48
C ALA A 104 16.45 18.44 -3.36
N GLU A 105 17.41 18.00 -4.18
CA GLU A 105 17.29 16.85 -5.06
C GLU A 105 17.06 15.57 -4.25
N ILE A 106 17.80 15.38 -3.14
CA ILE A 106 17.63 14.24 -2.23
C ILE A 106 16.23 14.24 -1.60
N LYS A 107 15.73 15.40 -1.18
CA LYS A 107 14.38 15.54 -0.62
C LYS A 107 13.31 15.24 -1.66
N THR A 108 13.44 15.75 -2.88
CA THR A 108 12.52 15.46 -3.99
C THR A 108 12.50 13.98 -4.32
N HIS A 109 13.66 13.34 -4.43
CA HIS A 109 13.76 11.90 -4.65
C HIS A 109 13.09 11.09 -3.52
N THR A 110 13.35 11.45 -2.27
CA THR A 110 12.74 10.79 -1.11
C THR A 110 11.21 10.89 -1.16
N LYS A 111 10.68 12.09 -1.46
CA LYS A 111 9.24 12.30 -1.61
C LYS A 111 8.64 11.54 -2.78
N CYS A 112 9.37 11.41 -3.90
CA CYS A 112 8.93 10.56 -5.01
C CYS A 112 8.76 9.12 -4.54
N VAL A 113 9.79 8.57 -3.88
CA VAL A 113 9.79 7.19 -3.39
C VAL A 113 8.63 6.95 -2.42
N GLU A 114 8.40 7.86 -1.47
CA GLU A 114 7.30 7.76 -0.50
C GLU A 114 5.92 7.79 -1.19
N THR A 115 5.73 8.71 -2.12
CA THR A 115 4.46 8.90 -2.84
C THR A 115 4.15 7.74 -3.77
N GLN A 116 5.13 7.31 -4.57
CA GLN A 116 5.02 6.15 -5.45
C GLN A 116 4.74 4.86 -4.66
N THR A 117 5.48 4.63 -3.57
CA THR A 117 5.28 3.44 -2.71
C THR A 117 3.88 3.44 -2.10
N ARG A 118 3.40 4.58 -1.61
CA ARG A 118 2.06 4.70 -1.02
C ARG A 118 0.98 4.40 -2.06
N ALA A 119 1.07 4.99 -3.25
CA ALA A 119 0.09 4.80 -4.31
C ALA A 119 0.07 3.37 -4.85
N LEU A 120 1.24 2.76 -5.05
CA LEU A 120 1.35 1.36 -5.46
C LEU A 120 0.74 0.41 -4.41
N LYS A 121 0.93 0.70 -3.12
CA LYS A 121 0.27 -0.05 -2.03
C LYS A 121 -1.24 0.14 -2.02
N GLN A 122 -1.73 1.38 -2.18
CA GLN A 122 -3.17 1.66 -2.25
C GLN A 122 -3.85 0.97 -3.44
N LEU A 123 -3.12 0.74 -4.53
CA LEU A 123 -3.58 -0.03 -5.68
C LEU A 123 -3.27 -1.53 -5.58
N PHE A 124 -2.79 -2.02 -4.42
CA PHE A 124 -2.51 -3.43 -4.16
C PHE A 124 -1.56 -4.05 -5.19
N TYR A 125 -0.52 -3.31 -5.58
CA TYR A 125 0.45 -3.75 -6.59
C TYR A 125 1.05 -5.13 -6.31
N GLU A 126 1.35 -5.47 -5.05
CA GLU A 126 1.93 -6.78 -4.68
C GLU A 126 0.95 -7.95 -4.88
N ASP A 127 -0.34 -7.65 -4.86
CA ASP A 127 -1.44 -8.60 -5.01
C ASP A 127 -1.99 -8.67 -6.43
N CYS A 128 -1.38 -7.98 -7.40
CA CYS A 128 -1.79 -8.09 -8.80
C CYS A 128 -1.90 -9.56 -9.25
N VAL A 129 -2.82 -9.85 -10.17
CA VAL A 129 -3.22 -11.22 -10.54
C VAL A 129 -2.55 -11.75 -11.80
N ASP A 130 -2.02 -10.85 -12.64
CA ASP A 130 -1.26 -11.19 -13.84
C ASP A 130 -0.28 -10.04 -14.19
N VAL A 131 0.69 -10.35 -15.04
CA VAL A 131 1.75 -9.41 -15.47
C VAL A 131 1.16 -8.11 -16.02
N GLU A 132 0.09 -8.20 -16.80
CA GLU A 132 -0.54 -7.04 -17.44
C GLU A 132 -1.21 -6.13 -16.42
N GLN A 133 -1.88 -6.69 -15.40
CA GLN A 133 -2.42 -5.88 -14.30
C GLN A 133 -1.32 -5.18 -13.51
N CYS A 134 -0.21 -5.87 -13.19
CA CYS A 134 0.91 -5.24 -12.47
C CYS A 134 1.51 -4.08 -13.28
N LYS A 135 1.78 -4.29 -14.58
CA LYS A 135 2.27 -3.24 -15.49
C LYS A 135 1.31 -2.06 -15.56
N LYS A 136 0.00 -2.34 -15.65
CA LYS A 136 -1.04 -1.31 -15.69
C LYS A 136 -1.06 -0.49 -14.41
N ILE A 137 -0.97 -1.11 -13.23
CA ILE A 137 -0.88 -0.40 -11.94
C ILE A 137 0.34 0.51 -11.95
N ARG A 138 1.52 -0.02 -12.26
CA ARG A 138 2.77 0.75 -12.29
C ARG A 138 2.67 1.95 -13.24
N TYR A 139 2.21 1.73 -14.47
CA TYR A 139 2.04 2.77 -15.48
C TYR A 139 1.06 3.86 -15.02
N VAL A 140 -0.08 3.48 -14.43
CA VAL A 140 -1.07 4.45 -13.98
C VAL A 140 -0.53 5.31 -12.84
N VAL A 141 0.18 4.73 -11.87
CA VAL A 141 0.79 5.51 -10.79
C VAL A 141 1.85 6.45 -11.33
N ASP A 142 2.72 5.98 -12.22
CA ASP A 142 3.76 6.79 -12.84
C ASP A 142 3.17 7.96 -13.63
N LYS A 143 2.18 7.68 -14.47
CA LYS A 143 1.47 8.70 -15.23
C LYS A 143 0.78 9.72 -14.33
N LEU A 144 0.06 9.27 -13.30
CA LEU A 144 -0.57 10.18 -12.34
C LEU A 144 0.46 11.06 -11.63
N PHE A 145 1.63 10.51 -11.33
CA PHE A 145 2.71 11.28 -10.73
C PHE A 145 3.18 12.37 -11.68
N VAL A 146 3.50 12.04 -12.93
CA VAL A 146 3.96 13.00 -13.94
C VAL A 146 2.89 14.07 -14.23
N ASP A 147 1.63 13.66 -14.38
CA ASP A 147 0.51 14.56 -14.71
C ASP A 147 0.23 15.59 -13.59
N ASN A 148 0.57 15.29 -12.33
CA ASN A 148 0.28 16.16 -11.18
C ASN A 148 1.51 16.85 -10.60
N TYR A 149 2.64 16.15 -10.52
CA TYR A 149 3.85 16.67 -9.89
C TYR A 149 4.92 17.11 -10.90
N GLY A 150 4.74 16.80 -12.18
CA GLY A 150 5.74 17.00 -13.23
C GLY A 150 6.72 15.84 -13.33
N GLN A 151 7.50 15.81 -14.42
CA GLN A 151 8.44 14.73 -14.73
C GLN A 151 9.53 14.60 -13.65
N TYR A 152 9.95 15.73 -13.06
CA TYR A 152 11.02 15.77 -12.07
C TYR A 152 10.51 16.07 -10.66
N GLY A 153 9.20 16.07 -10.43
CA GLY A 153 8.60 16.36 -9.13
C GLY A 153 8.64 17.85 -8.76
N GLU A 154 8.62 18.73 -9.75
CA GLU A 154 8.61 20.19 -9.61
C GLU A 154 7.53 20.68 -8.63
N HIS A 155 6.38 20.00 -8.62
CA HIS A 155 5.23 20.32 -7.76
C HIS A 155 5.02 19.31 -6.64
N ILE A 156 6.02 18.49 -6.28
CA ILE A 156 5.86 17.43 -5.27
C ILE A 156 5.55 17.96 -3.85
N ASN A 157 5.82 19.24 -3.61
CA ASN A 157 5.53 19.92 -2.35
C ASN A 157 4.19 20.67 -2.36
N ASP A 158 3.53 20.74 -3.51
CA ASP A 158 2.26 21.44 -3.68
C ASP A 158 1.09 20.57 -3.17
N GLU A 159 0.27 21.16 -2.30
CA GLU A 159 -0.84 20.47 -1.66
C GLU A 159 -1.96 20.15 -2.65
N GLU A 160 -2.25 21.07 -3.58
CA GLU A 160 -3.28 20.88 -4.60
C GLU A 160 -2.92 19.70 -5.53
N SER A 161 -1.67 19.64 -5.97
CA SER A 161 -1.12 18.52 -6.75
C SER A 161 -1.22 17.20 -5.98
N SER A 162 -0.99 17.22 -4.67
CA SER A 162 -1.15 16.04 -3.81
C SER A 162 -2.59 15.54 -3.72
N ILE A 163 -3.55 16.46 -3.55
CA ILE A 163 -4.97 16.12 -3.51
C ILE A 163 -5.42 15.50 -4.84
N LYS A 164 -5.02 16.10 -5.98
CA LYS A 164 -5.35 15.59 -7.32
C LYS A 164 -4.74 14.22 -7.57
N PHE A 165 -3.48 14.01 -7.19
CA PHE A 165 -2.82 12.71 -7.30
C PHE A 165 -3.55 11.64 -6.49
N ASN A 166 -3.82 11.88 -5.21
CA ASN A 166 -4.50 10.91 -4.33
C ASN A 166 -5.91 10.58 -4.84
N SER A 167 -6.68 11.58 -5.26
CA SER A 167 -8.00 11.35 -5.88
C SER A 167 -7.88 10.55 -7.19
N GLY A 168 -6.85 10.81 -8.00
CA GLY A 168 -6.54 10.05 -9.20
C GLY A 168 -6.27 8.57 -8.91
N VAL A 169 -5.49 8.29 -7.85
CA VAL A 169 -5.18 6.93 -7.38
C VAL A 169 -6.45 6.20 -6.93
N GLU A 170 -7.29 6.85 -6.12
CA GLU A 170 -8.57 6.27 -5.68
C GLU A 170 -9.50 5.94 -6.85
N ASN A 171 -9.61 6.86 -7.82
CA ASN A 171 -10.41 6.66 -9.02
C ASN A 171 -9.85 5.55 -9.93
N ALA A 172 -8.53 5.37 -9.96
CA ALA A 172 -7.88 4.31 -10.72
C ALA A 172 -8.17 2.91 -10.15
N PHE A 173 -8.32 2.78 -8.83
CA PHE A 173 -8.60 1.50 -8.16
C PHE A 173 -9.82 0.80 -8.79
N ALA A 174 -10.93 1.53 -8.93
CA ALA A 174 -12.17 0.99 -9.48
C ALA A 174 -12.07 0.59 -10.97
N LYS A 175 -11.06 1.06 -11.72
CA LYS A 175 -10.82 0.72 -13.13
C LYS A 175 -9.83 -0.44 -13.29
N ILE A 176 -8.92 -0.61 -12.33
CA ILE A 176 -7.88 -1.64 -12.34
C ILE A 176 -8.40 -2.96 -11.76
N TRP A 177 -9.14 -2.88 -10.66
CA TRP A 177 -9.68 -4.01 -9.93
C TRP A 177 -11.14 -4.27 -10.31
N ARG A 178 -11.46 -4.29 -11.60
CA ARG A 178 -12.81 -4.66 -12.08
C ARG A 178 -12.94 -6.15 -12.22
#